data_AF-A0A5N7ZC87-F1
#
_entry.id   AF-A0A5N7ZC87-F1
#
_cell.length_a   1.000
_cell.length_b   1.000
_cell.length_c   1.000
_cell.angle_alpha   90.00
_cell.angle_beta   90.00
_cell.angle_gamma   90.00
#
_symmetry.space_group_name_H-M   'P 1'
#
loop_
_entity.id
_entity.type
_entity.pdbx_description
1 polymer ?
#
loop_
_entity_poly.entity_id
_entity_poly.type
_entity_poly.pdbx_seq_one_letter_code
_entity_poly.pdbx_strand_id
1 'polypeptide(L)'
;MRTYFTLLILLFYNVSFSQEDAWVYFLDKPNAQTFLNNPLSILSQRALDRRTTQGIALDEKDVPIHQSYIDQVTATPGVTVMAQSKWLNALHVRGTQQAI
;
A
#
# COMPACT_ATOMS: atom_id res chain seq x y z
N MET A 1 -29.23 -25.63 -38.25
CA MET A 1 -28.97 -26.23 -36.92
C MET A 1 -27.55 -25.94 -36.43
N ARG A 2 -26.49 -26.29 -37.18
CA ARG A 2 -25.08 -26.02 -36.80
C ARG A 2 -24.76 -24.54 -36.51
N THR A 3 -25.21 -23.61 -37.34
CA THR A 3 -24.97 -22.16 -37.19
C THR A 3 -25.68 -21.55 -35.98
N TYR A 4 -26.92 -21.97 -35.70
CA TYR A 4 -27.67 -21.54 -34.52
C TYR A 4 -27.01 -22.03 -33.22
N PHE A 5 -26.41 -23.22 -33.25
CA PHE A 5 -25.65 -23.75 -32.12
C PHE A 5 -24.37 -22.94 -31.84
N THR A 6 -23.65 -22.50 -32.87
CA THR A 6 -22.48 -21.62 -32.72
C THR A 6 -22.86 -20.24 -32.16
N LEU A 7 -23.98 -19.66 -32.62
CA LEU A 7 -24.54 -18.40 -32.09
C LEU A 7 -24.94 -18.51 -30.62
N LEU A 8 -25.48 -19.66 -30.21
CA LEU A 8 -25.82 -19.94 -28.82
C LEU A 8 -24.57 -19.98 -27.93
N ILE A 9 -23.48 -20.60 -28.39
CA ILE A 9 -22.21 -20.69 -27.63
C ILE A 9 -21.58 -19.29 -27.42
N LEU A 10 -21.65 -18.40 -28.41
CA LEU A 10 -21.13 -17.03 -28.32
C LEU A 10 -21.88 -16.18 -27.28
N LEU A 11 -23.18 -16.44 -27.06
CA LEU A 11 -23.98 -15.73 -26.04
C LEU A 11 -23.58 -16.08 -24.59
N PHE A 12 -22.89 -17.21 -24.38
CA PHE A 12 -22.41 -17.62 -23.05
C PHE A 12 -20.96 -17.20 -22.76
N TYR A 13 -20.25 -16.62 -23.73
CA TYR A 13 -18.86 -16.19 -23.55
C TYR A 13 -18.79 -14.86 -22.79
N ASN A 14 -18.96 -14.91 -21.47
CA ASN A 14 -18.81 -13.75 -20.59
C ASN A 14 -17.35 -13.64 -20.16
N VAL A 15 -16.70 -12.52 -20.49
CA VAL A 15 -15.39 -12.17 -19.95
C VAL A 15 -15.63 -11.44 -18.63
N SER A 16 -15.30 -12.09 -17.51
CA SER A 16 -15.38 -11.47 -16.19
C SER A 16 -14.03 -10.85 -15.82
N PHE A 17 -14.01 -9.56 -15.54
CA PHE A 17 -12.86 -8.88 -14.94
C PHE A 17 -13.03 -8.83 -13.43
N SER A 18 -12.04 -9.31 -12.69
CA SER A 18 -12.01 -9.24 -11.23
C SER A 18 -11.23 -8.03 -10.75
N GLN A 19 -11.47 -7.60 -9.51
CA GLN A 19 -10.52 -6.75 -8.80
C GLN A 19 -9.31 -7.59 -8.38
N GLU A 20 -8.14 -6.98 -8.42
CA GLU A 20 -6.88 -7.55 -7.95
C GLU A 20 -6.39 -6.76 -6.73
N ASP A 21 -5.66 -7.46 -5.86
CA ASP A 21 -5.04 -6.90 -4.66
C ASP A 21 -3.51 -6.93 -4.84
N ALA A 22 -2.85 -5.81 -4.59
CA ALA A 22 -1.39 -5.71 -4.69
C ALA A 22 -0.78 -4.93 -3.53
N TRP A 23 0.51 -5.17 -3.29
CA TRP A 23 1.34 -4.38 -2.39
C TRP A 23 2.28 -3.49 -3.21
N VAL A 24 2.13 -2.17 -3.05
CA VAL A 24 3.02 -1.17 -3.66
C VAL A 24 4.11 -0.84 -2.65
N TYR A 25 5.35 -1.23 -2.93
CA TYR A 25 6.51 -0.98 -2.07
C TYR A 25 7.23 0.30 -2.48
N PHE A 26 7.62 1.12 -1.51
CA PHE A 26 8.41 2.32 -1.73
C PHE A 26 9.88 2.08 -1.38
N LEU A 27 10.78 2.68 -2.16
CA LEU A 27 12.22 2.51 -2.02
C LEU A 27 12.77 3.15 -0.75
N ASP A 28 12.24 4.31 -0.37
CA ASP A 28 12.79 5.15 0.68
C ASP A 28 11.71 5.89 1.49
N LYS A 29 12.17 6.67 2.48
CA LYS A 29 11.37 7.61 3.28
C LYS A 29 12.10 8.95 3.34
N PRO A 30 11.94 9.83 2.33
CA PRO A 30 12.73 11.07 2.22
C PRO A 30 12.69 11.98 3.45
N ASN A 31 11.60 11.94 4.23
CA ASN A 31 11.41 12.73 5.45
C ASN A 31 11.82 11.99 6.73
N ALA A 32 12.49 10.83 6.66
CA ALA A 32 12.87 10.03 7.82
C ALA A 32 13.67 10.82 8.85
N GLN A 33 14.65 11.62 8.41
CA GLN A 33 15.49 12.38 9.32
C GLN A 33 14.71 13.38 10.17
N THR A 34 13.62 13.96 9.64
CA THR A 34 12.75 14.88 10.39
C THR A 34 12.12 14.19 11.61
N PHE A 35 11.67 12.96 11.44
CA PHE A 35 11.08 12.17 12.53
C PHE A 35 12.12 11.60 13.48
N LEU A 36 13.29 11.19 12.97
CA LEU A 36 14.39 10.71 13.81
C LEU A 36 15.00 11.83 14.68
N ASN A 37 15.02 13.07 14.19
CA ASN A 37 15.45 14.24 14.96
C ASN A 37 14.40 14.70 15.99
N ASN A 38 13.12 14.37 15.78
CA ASN A 38 12.04 14.67 16.71
C ASN A 38 11.17 13.43 16.98
N PRO A 39 11.71 12.42 17.70
CA PRO A 39 11.06 11.12 17.84
C PRO A 39 9.78 11.17 18.67
N LEU A 40 9.57 12.23 19.46
CA LEU A 40 8.32 12.47 20.18
C LEU A 40 7.11 12.70 19.26
N SER A 41 7.35 13.04 17.98
CA SER A 41 6.30 13.15 16.98
C SER A 41 5.71 11.80 16.53
N ILE A 42 6.42 10.69 16.76
CA ILE A 42 6.02 9.33 16.33
C ILE A 42 5.95 8.31 17.47
N LEU A 43 6.55 8.63 18.62
CA LEU A 43 6.60 7.75 19.80
C LEU A 43 6.35 8.57 21.06
N SER A 44 5.59 8.03 22.00
CA SER A 44 5.45 8.64 23.32
C SER A 44 6.76 8.56 24.11
N GLN A 45 6.96 9.47 25.07
CA GLN A 45 8.13 9.45 25.96
C GLN A 45 8.34 8.07 26.61
N ARG A 46 7.26 7.47 27.13
CA ARG A 46 7.27 6.12 27.70
C ARG A 46 7.82 5.05 26.74
N ALA A 47 7.50 5.16 25.44
CA ALA A 47 8.00 4.23 24.43
C ALA A 47 9.49 4.41 24.17
N LEU A 48 9.98 5.66 24.17
CA LEU A 48 11.41 5.99 24.06
C LEU A 48 12.19 5.48 25.28
N ASP A 49 11.71 5.73 26.50
CA ASP A 49 12.37 5.27 27.73
C ASP A 49 12.52 3.74 27.75
N ARG A 50 11.46 3.02 27.33
CA ARG A 50 11.48 1.56 27.21
C ARG A 50 12.52 1.09 26.19
N ARG A 51 12.62 1.76 25.03
CA ARG A 51 13.62 1.44 24.01
C ARG A 51 15.03 1.67 24.51
N THR A 52 15.29 2.79 25.17
CA THR A 52 16.59 3.08 25.80
C THR A 52 16.97 2.01 26.82
N THR A 53 16.01 1.60 27.67
CA THR A 53 16.21 0.52 28.65
C THR A 53 16.54 -0.82 27.99
N GLN A 54 15.95 -1.09 26.82
CA GLN A 54 16.13 -2.33 26.07
C GLN A 54 17.29 -2.26 25.06
N GLY A 55 18.00 -1.13 24.96
CA GLY A 55 19.06 -0.94 23.97
C GLY A 55 18.57 -0.96 22.51
N ILE A 56 17.31 -0.62 22.26
CA ILE A 56 16.71 -0.62 20.91
C ILE A 56 16.86 0.78 20.30
N ALA A 57 17.72 0.92 19.30
CA ALA A 57 17.87 2.16 18.55
C ALA A 57 16.63 2.47 17.69
N LEU A 58 16.42 3.75 17.40
CA LEU A 58 15.45 4.20 16.40
C LEU A 58 16.04 3.99 15.01
N ASP A 59 15.20 3.55 14.08
CA ASP A 59 15.57 3.38 12.67
C ASP A 59 14.46 3.87 11.73
N GLU A 60 14.70 3.80 10.44
CA GLU A 60 13.73 4.22 9.41
C GLU A 60 12.43 3.40 9.42
N LYS A 61 12.38 2.23 10.07
CA LYS A 61 11.14 1.43 10.19
C LYS A 61 10.15 2.08 11.17
N ASP A 62 10.64 2.88 12.11
CA ASP A 62 9.80 3.64 13.03
C ASP A 62 9.08 4.82 12.38
N VAL A 63 9.64 5.33 11.29
CA VAL A 63 9.16 6.49 10.53
C VAL A 63 7.89 6.13 9.75
N PRO A 64 6.86 7.01 9.68
CA PRO A 64 5.71 6.81 8.81
C PRO A 64 6.09 6.73 7.32
N ILE A 65 5.19 6.22 6.48
CA ILE A 65 5.36 6.28 5.02
C ILE A 65 5.35 7.76 4.61
N HIS A 66 6.14 8.11 3.59
CA HIS A 66 6.17 9.46 3.06
C HIS A 66 4.78 9.84 2.49
N GLN A 67 4.14 10.85 3.08
CA GLN A 67 2.73 11.18 2.79
C GLN A 67 2.48 11.42 1.29
N SER A 68 3.41 12.08 0.60
CA SER A 68 3.26 12.32 -0.84
C SER A 68 3.15 11.03 -1.67
N TYR A 69 3.75 9.91 -1.24
CA TYR A 69 3.58 8.63 -1.92
C TYR A 69 2.17 8.07 -1.73
N ILE A 70 1.60 8.23 -0.54
CA ILE A 70 0.21 7.85 -0.26
C ILE A 70 -0.73 8.69 -1.12
N ASP A 71 -0.50 9.99 -1.19
CA ASP A 71 -1.33 10.92 -1.96
C ASP A 71 -1.29 10.58 -3.46
N GLN A 72 -0.10 10.28 -4.01
CA GLN A 72 0.08 9.88 -5.41
C GLN A 72 -0.65 8.58 -5.75
N VAL A 73 -0.53 7.55 -4.91
CA VAL A 73 -1.21 6.27 -5.12
C VAL A 73 -2.73 6.43 -4.98
N THR A 74 -3.19 7.21 -4.00
CA THR A 74 -4.62 7.48 -3.78
C THR A 74 -5.24 8.25 -4.95
N ALA A 75 -4.48 9.13 -5.60
CA ALA A 75 -4.94 9.89 -6.77
C ALA A 75 -4.97 9.05 -8.07
N THR A 76 -4.47 7.82 -8.06
CA THR A 76 -4.42 6.98 -9.26
C THR A 76 -5.81 6.46 -9.62
N PRO A 77 -6.35 6.77 -10.82
CA PRO A 77 -7.69 6.31 -11.21
C PRO A 77 -7.78 4.78 -11.24
N GLY A 78 -8.86 4.24 -10.66
CA GLY A 78 -9.09 2.80 -10.62
C GLY A 78 -8.32 2.06 -9.52
N VAL A 79 -7.56 2.78 -8.68
CA VAL A 79 -6.87 2.23 -7.50
C VAL A 79 -7.57 2.70 -6.22
N THR A 80 -7.79 1.77 -5.30
CA THR A 80 -8.32 2.03 -3.96
C THR A 80 -7.28 1.57 -2.94
N VAL A 81 -6.83 2.48 -2.06
CA VAL A 81 -5.95 2.12 -0.96
C VAL A 81 -6.75 1.45 0.15
N MET A 82 -6.40 0.20 0.46
CA MET A 82 -7.10 -0.63 1.45
C MET A 82 -6.40 -0.60 2.81
N ALA A 83 -5.07 -0.58 2.82
CA ALA A 83 -4.28 -0.48 4.03
C ALA A 83 -2.88 0.08 3.76
N GLN A 84 -2.20 0.47 4.84
CA GLN A 84 -0.81 0.94 4.82
C GLN A 84 0.03 0.18 5.84
N SER A 85 1.25 -0.18 5.47
CA SER A 85 2.22 -0.83 6.36
C SER A 85 3.46 0.02 6.51
N LYS A 86 3.61 0.63 7.70
CA LYS A 86 4.79 1.43 8.06
C LYS A 86 6.09 0.62 7.99
N TRP A 87 6.03 -0.64 8.42
CA TRP A 87 7.19 -1.54 8.53
C TRP A 87 7.65 -2.07 7.17
N LEU A 88 6.71 -2.38 6.28
CA LEU A 88 7.02 -2.80 4.91
C LEU A 88 7.29 -1.63 3.97
N ASN A 89 7.04 -0.40 4.43
CA ASN A 89 7.03 0.80 3.60
C ASN A 89 6.15 0.62 2.35
N ALA A 90 4.91 0.16 2.55
CA ALA A 90 4.06 -0.29 1.45
C ALA A 90 2.57 0.01 1.65
N LEU A 91 1.83 0.11 0.55
CA LEU A 91 0.37 0.20 0.52
C LEU A 91 -0.25 -1.06 -0.04
N HIS A 92 -1.27 -1.58 0.63
CA HIS A 92 -2.18 -2.55 0.05
C HIS A 92 -3.22 -1.78 -0.75
N VAL A 93 -3.29 -2.09 -2.04
CA VAL A 93 -4.20 -1.46 -2.98
C VAL A 93 -5.08 -2.50 -3.66
N ARG A 94 -6.26 -2.06 -4.08
CA ARG A 94 -7.21 -2.84 -4.87
C ARG A 94 -7.64 -2.07 -6.10
N GLY A 95 -7.72 -2.74 -7.24
CA GLY A 95 -8.00 -2.10 -8.53
C GLY A 95 -8.26 -3.11 -9.63
N THR A 96 -8.50 -2.63 -10.85
CA THR A 96 -8.59 -3.51 -12.03
C THR A 96 -7.18 -3.90 -12.49
N GLN A 97 -7.07 -5.00 -13.24
CA GLN A 97 -5.79 -5.43 -13.84
C GLN A 97 -5.10 -4.34 -14.70
N GLN A 98 -5.85 -3.39 -15.25
CA GLN A 98 -5.26 -2.29 -16.02
C GLN A 98 -4.66 -1.21 -15.09
N ALA A 99 -5.18 -1.08 -13.87
CA ALA A 99 -4.83 -0.04 -12.93
C ALA A 99 -3.69 -0.43 -11.98
N ILE A 100 -3.42 -1.72 -11.82
CA ILE A 100 -2.41 -2.31 -10.92
C ILE A 100 -1.53 -3.26 -11.74
#